data_AF-A0AAV8AC73-F1
#
_entry.id   AF-A0AAV8AC73-F1
#
_cell.length_a   1.000
_cell.length_b   1.000
_cell.length_c   1.000
_cell.angle_alpha   90.00
_cell.angle_beta   90.00
_cell.angle_gamma   90.00
#
_symmetry.space_group_name_H-M   'P 1'
#
loop_
_entity.id
_entity.type
_entity.pdbx_description
1 polymer ?
#
loop_
_entity_poly.entity_id
_entity_poly.type
_entity_poly.pdbx_seq_one_letter_code
_entity_poly.pdbx_strand_id
1 'polypeptide(L)'
;MSHTLDEILIGYVNNKEFADLKFVVGKKKSIFYAHKFFLSLVSTYWRNVLYSEGWETRLTRALTEIYLPELEPRIFRSFLQFVYTRSVEIKGDLVFELRDIAKKYEIEELFKYCDEAFQKSLDNENCIKYYEYSCKNKLEKWKDASIKYILDRSVSILKNHDCFTEARKETVLTVLKLKKLYAFEIDIVKSLINWSKRQKQKYYQNDERMQLKDILIEFKPLIKLGFLDFNGLEQVSNIGLYSPTIIFNAMMDLTKKYKVVVRPLTRSGAGIEDLKVLLLANCRRGQERVEHIKELVMTTGIQNVDIMNCSNQAPSYDEMLKYDAIVLRNRNAENLHNQVELGNDLAQYVEAGKGVVIIAINTLINNEAYRIKGRLQDEEFIPLQFGERVQQDSRELGEVLVPEHEIMSGVNSFKTKDYAHLIGTHDVRGGTIIAKWSNGFPLITEKTKEENFGAVVCLNFHPCSTKITSDCGKVWLENTDGGKIIANSVTYVGMKWHNKQKQQQQK
;
A
#
# COMPACT_ATOMS: atom_id res chain seq x y z
N MET A 1 -58.98 9.90 -19.64
CA MET A 1 -58.09 8.95 -18.93
C MET A 1 -58.71 8.68 -17.58
N SER A 2 -59.05 7.43 -17.28
CA SER A 2 -59.59 7.07 -15.96
C SER A 2 -58.41 7.00 -14.98
N HIS A 3 -58.26 8.03 -14.15
CA HIS A 3 -57.30 7.98 -13.06
C HIS A 3 -57.73 6.89 -12.06
N THR A 4 -56.78 6.07 -11.62
CA THR A 4 -57.05 5.12 -10.54
C THR A 4 -57.31 5.88 -9.24
N LEU A 5 -58.02 5.27 -8.28
CA LEU A 5 -58.26 5.92 -6.98
C LEU A 5 -56.93 6.32 -6.30
N ASP A 6 -55.88 5.51 -6.44
CA ASP A 6 -54.54 5.78 -5.92
C ASP A 6 -53.90 7.03 -6.54
N GLU A 7 -54.07 7.24 -7.85
CA GLU A 7 -53.60 8.44 -8.56
C GLU A 7 -54.33 9.72 -8.12
N ILE A 8 -55.57 9.60 -7.63
CA ILE A 8 -56.30 10.74 -7.07
C ILE A 8 -55.82 11.00 -5.62
N LEU A 9 -55.68 9.94 -4.82
CA LEU A 9 -55.31 10.04 -3.40
C LEU A 9 -53.90 10.59 -3.18
N ILE A 10 -52.96 10.37 -4.12
CA ILE A 10 -51.62 10.95 -4.04
C ILE A 10 -51.65 12.50 -4.01
N GLY A 11 -52.62 13.12 -4.69
CA GLY A 11 -52.82 14.57 -4.70
C GLY A 11 -53.29 15.15 -3.36
N TYR A 12 -53.78 14.30 -2.46
CA TYR A 12 -54.21 14.68 -1.11
C TYR A 12 -53.13 14.44 -0.03
N VAL A 13 -51.98 13.83 -0.38
CA VAL A 13 -50.85 13.68 0.55
C VAL A 13 -50.28 15.06 0.87
N ASN A 14 -50.29 15.42 2.16
CA ASN A 14 -49.85 16.74 2.64
C ASN A 14 -50.61 17.92 1.99
N ASN A 15 -51.88 17.71 1.64
CA ASN A 15 -52.73 18.75 1.07
C ASN A 15 -53.59 19.38 2.17
N LYS A 16 -53.78 20.71 2.11
CA LYS A 16 -54.60 21.48 3.07
C LYS A 16 -56.10 21.36 2.76
N GLU A 17 -56.46 21.06 1.52
CA GLU A 17 -57.84 20.85 1.10
C GLU A 17 -58.44 19.66 1.86
N PHE A 18 -59.60 19.86 2.48
CA PHE A 18 -60.32 18.92 3.37
C PHE A 18 -59.57 18.42 4.61
N ALA A 19 -58.32 18.84 4.84
CA ALA A 19 -57.56 18.48 6.01
C ALA A 19 -58.27 18.93 7.30
N ASP A 20 -58.22 18.08 8.31
CA ASP A 20 -58.75 18.29 9.66
C ASP A 20 -57.65 18.12 10.74
N LEU A 21 -56.43 17.78 10.31
CA LEU A 21 -55.23 17.70 11.13
C LEU A 21 -54.09 18.56 10.58
N LYS A 22 -53.30 19.11 11.51
CA LYS A 22 -52.04 19.79 11.23
C LYS A 22 -50.94 19.21 12.12
N PHE A 23 -49.98 18.53 11.51
CA PHE A 23 -48.80 18.03 12.20
C PHE A 23 -47.67 19.05 12.16
N VAL A 24 -47.00 19.24 13.30
CA VAL A 24 -45.78 20.04 13.45
C VAL A 24 -44.63 19.07 13.73
N VAL A 25 -43.82 18.80 12.70
CA VAL A 25 -42.87 17.69 12.68
C VAL A 25 -41.43 18.17 12.75
N GLY A 26 -40.66 17.51 13.61
CA GLY A 26 -39.22 17.69 13.76
C GLY A 26 -38.82 19.01 14.41
N LYS A 27 -37.52 19.15 14.68
CA LYS A 27 -36.93 20.34 15.34
C LYS A 27 -37.18 21.64 14.56
N LYS A 28 -37.30 21.55 13.23
CA LYS A 28 -37.59 22.69 12.34
C LYS A 28 -39.09 23.03 12.26
N LYS A 29 -39.95 22.33 13.00
CA LYS A 29 -41.41 22.56 13.05
C LYS A 29 -42.05 22.57 11.66
N SER A 30 -41.67 21.64 10.79
CA SER A 30 -42.24 21.52 9.45
C SER A 30 -43.72 21.16 9.54
N ILE A 31 -44.56 21.86 8.79
CA ILE A 31 -46.01 21.70 8.85
C ILE A 31 -46.44 20.66 7.83
N PHE A 32 -47.26 19.70 8.27
CA PHE A 32 -47.91 18.73 7.41
C PHE A 32 -49.42 18.73 7.62
N TYR A 33 -50.18 18.68 6.54
CA TYR A 33 -51.65 18.56 6.58
C TYR A 33 -52.08 17.11 6.36
N ALA A 34 -53.09 16.66 7.11
CA ALA A 34 -53.59 15.30 6.99
C ALA A 34 -55.09 15.22 7.32
N HIS A 35 -55.68 14.06 7.03
CA HIS A 35 -57.08 13.78 7.26
C HIS A 35 -57.21 12.66 8.32
N LYS A 36 -58.01 12.89 9.38
CA LYS A 36 -58.28 11.92 10.47
C LYS A 36 -58.73 10.60 9.90
N PHE A 37 -59.61 10.63 8.89
CA PHE A 37 -60.18 9.45 8.24
C PHE A 37 -59.10 8.47 7.76
N PHE A 38 -58.12 8.92 6.96
CA PHE A 38 -57.10 8.02 6.41
C PHE A 38 -56.17 7.47 7.51
N LEU A 39 -55.79 8.29 8.49
CA LEU A 39 -54.97 7.84 9.61
C LEU A 39 -55.68 6.78 10.46
N SER A 40 -56.95 7.02 10.80
CA SER A 40 -57.75 6.07 11.59
C SER A 40 -58.11 4.80 10.82
N LEU A 41 -58.13 4.86 9.48
CA LEU A 41 -58.31 3.68 8.64
C LEU A 41 -57.12 2.71 8.78
N VAL A 42 -55.89 3.23 8.82
CA VAL A 42 -54.65 2.42 8.84
C VAL A 42 -54.09 2.13 10.23
N SER A 43 -54.47 2.91 11.24
CA SER A 43 -53.86 2.86 12.57
C SER A 43 -54.93 2.75 13.65
N THR A 44 -54.88 1.68 14.43
CA THR A 44 -55.73 1.51 15.62
C THR A 44 -55.41 2.56 16.69
N TYR A 45 -54.13 2.88 16.88
CA TYR A 45 -53.70 3.95 17.76
C TYR A 45 -54.33 5.29 17.38
N TRP A 46 -54.19 5.75 16.13
CA TRP A 46 -54.75 7.03 15.71
C TRP A 46 -56.27 7.00 15.67
N ARG A 47 -56.91 5.87 15.38
CA ARG A 47 -58.36 5.71 15.54
C ARG A 47 -58.79 5.99 16.97
N ASN A 48 -58.14 5.35 17.93
CA ASN A 48 -58.46 5.51 19.36
C ASN A 48 -58.14 6.93 19.84
N VAL A 49 -57.01 7.52 19.45
CA VAL A 49 -56.64 8.89 19.85
C VAL A 49 -57.60 9.93 19.25
N LEU A 50 -57.95 9.81 17.96
CA LEU A 50 -58.72 10.84 17.27
C LEU A 50 -60.23 10.74 17.47
N TYR A 51 -60.74 9.54 17.79
CA TYR A 51 -62.16 9.26 17.98
C TYR A 51 -62.52 8.78 19.40
N SER A 52 -61.62 8.95 20.38
CA SER A 52 -61.97 8.79 21.80
C SER A 52 -62.73 9.99 22.35
N GLU A 53 -63.53 9.76 23.39
CA GLU A 53 -64.21 10.80 24.16
C GLU A 53 -63.19 11.83 24.67
N GLY A 54 -63.31 13.09 24.22
CA GLY A 54 -62.41 14.20 24.57
C GLY A 54 -61.55 14.77 23.43
N TRP A 55 -61.41 14.06 22.31
CA TRP A 55 -60.77 14.56 21.07
C TRP A 55 -61.77 14.96 19.98
N GLU A 56 -63.07 14.78 20.27
CA GLU A 56 -64.19 15.33 19.50
C GLU A 56 -64.11 16.85 19.51
N THR A 57 -63.42 17.40 18.52
CA THR A 57 -63.55 18.81 18.17
C THR A 57 -64.93 18.98 17.55
N ARG A 58 -65.90 19.25 18.43
CA ARG A 58 -67.14 19.97 18.16
C ARG A 58 -66.91 20.97 17.02
N LEU A 59 -67.40 20.69 15.80
CA LEU A 59 -67.85 21.66 14.79
C LEU A 59 -67.03 22.97 14.60
N THR A 60 -65.75 23.01 14.97
CA THR A 60 -64.89 24.19 14.85
C THR A 60 -64.08 24.06 13.58
N ARG A 61 -64.06 25.11 12.75
CA ARG A 61 -63.28 25.18 11.49
C ARG A 61 -61.75 25.15 11.70
N ALA A 62 -61.26 24.93 12.93
CA ALA A 62 -59.85 24.97 13.26
C ALA A 62 -59.23 23.55 13.20
N LEU A 63 -58.08 23.43 12.53
CA LEU A 63 -57.32 22.18 12.44
C LEU A 63 -56.86 21.74 13.83
N THR A 64 -56.98 20.45 14.15
CA THR A 64 -56.35 19.90 15.36
C THR A 64 -54.84 19.82 15.15
N GLU A 65 -54.05 20.47 16.02
CA GLU A 65 -52.58 20.48 15.92
C GLU A 65 -51.94 19.34 16.72
N ILE A 66 -51.02 18.60 16.10
CA ILE A 66 -50.27 17.51 16.73
C ILE A 66 -48.77 17.77 16.58
N TYR A 67 -48.03 17.71 17.68
CA TYR A 67 -46.60 18.00 17.71
C TYR A 67 -45.79 16.70 17.78
N LEU A 68 -44.92 16.48 16.80
CA LEU A 68 -44.02 15.32 16.70
C LEU A 68 -42.57 15.80 16.55
N PRO A 69 -41.98 16.41 17.60
CA PRO A 69 -40.64 17.00 17.53
C PRO A 69 -39.53 15.95 17.32
N GLU A 70 -39.79 14.69 17.65
CA GLU A 70 -38.86 13.57 17.56
C GLU A 70 -38.73 12.97 16.15
N LEU A 71 -39.71 13.20 15.27
CA LEU A 71 -39.70 12.65 13.92
C LEU A 71 -39.05 13.59 12.92
N GLU A 72 -38.31 13.04 11.97
CA GLU A 72 -37.82 13.85 10.85
C GLU A 72 -38.90 14.05 9.78
N PRO A 73 -39.00 15.25 9.18
CA PRO A 73 -39.99 15.56 8.15
C PRO A 73 -39.99 14.58 6.96
N ARG A 74 -38.81 14.09 6.56
CA ARG A 74 -38.67 13.12 5.46
C ARG A 74 -39.39 11.81 5.78
N ILE A 75 -39.19 11.29 6.99
CA ILE A 75 -39.78 10.02 7.43
C ILE A 75 -41.30 10.19 7.55
N PHE A 76 -41.76 11.29 8.15
CA PHE A 76 -43.19 11.56 8.27
C PHE A 76 -43.88 11.72 6.91
N ARG A 77 -43.22 12.33 5.92
CA ARG A 77 -43.73 12.41 4.56
C ARG A 77 -43.93 11.03 3.93
N SER A 78 -42.94 10.14 4.05
CA SER A 78 -43.02 8.75 3.57
C SER A 78 -44.12 7.97 4.29
N PHE A 79 -44.25 8.13 5.59
CA PHE A 79 -45.35 7.58 6.38
C PHE A 79 -46.71 8.07 5.86
N LEU A 80 -46.86 9.38 5.64
CA LEU A 80 -48.11 9.94 5.15
C LEU A 80 -48.43 9.47 3.73
N GLN A 81 -47.44 9.34 2.86
CA GLN A 81 -47.63 8.74 1.54
C GLN A 81 -48.21 7.31 1.65
N PHE A 82 -47.64 6.48 2.53
CA PHE A 82 -48.15 5.12 2.75
C PHE A 82 -49.59 5.11 3.28
N VAL A 83 -49.93 6.00 4.21
CA VAL A 83 -51.29 6.12 4.77
C VAL A 83 -52.34 6.28 3.67
N TYR A 84 -52.04 7.08 2.63
CA TYR A 84 -52.98 7.42 1.56
C TYR A 84 -52.95 6.42 0.40
N THR A 85 -51.78 5.88 0.08
CA THR A 85 -51.56 5.15 -1.19
C THR A 85 -51.19 3.68 -1.00
N ARG A 86 -50.96 3.24 0.25
CA ARG A 86 -50.42 1.91 0.60
C ARG A 86 -49.11 1.53 -0.10
N SER A 87 -48.41 2.53 -0.62
CA SER A 87 -47.17 2.36 -1.35
C SER A 87 -46.19 3.45 -0.95
N VAL A 88 -44.96 3.05 -0.67
CA VAL A 88 -43.88 3.99 -0.36
C VAL A 88 -42.56 3.40 -0.81
N GLU A 89 -41.74 4.21 -1.46
CA GLU A 89 -40.40 3.75 -1.85
C GLU A 89 -39.49 3.73 -0.61
N ILE A 90 -39.07 2.53 -0.21
CA ILE A 90 -38.15 2.31 0.90
C ILE A 90 -36.73 2.17 0.34
N LYS A 91 -35.85 3.10 0.73
CA LYS A 91 -34.42 3.14 0.34
C LYS A 91 -33.55 3.35 1.57
N GLY A 92 -32.45 2.60 1.64
CA GLY A 92 -31.44 2.72 2.68
C GLY A 92 -32.03 2.52 4.08
N ASP A 93 -31.56 3.34 5.02
CA ASP A 93 -31.94 3.25 6.44
C ASP A 93 -33.43 3.53 6.72
N LEU A 94 -34.17 4.17 5.80
CA LEU A 94 -35.57 4.60 6.00
C LEU A 94 -36.50 3.46 6.47
N VAL A 95 -36.17 2.21 6.15
CA VAL A 95 -36.94 1.05 6.60
C VAL A 95 -37.03 0.97 8.13
N PHE A 96 -35.99 1.38 8.85
CA PHE A 96 -35.92 1.24 10.30
C PHE A 96 -36.91 2.18 10.97
N GLU A 97 -36.90 3.45 10.58
CA GLU A 97 -37.75 4.46 11.19
C GLU A 97 -39.21 4.27 10.77
N LEU A 98 -39.49 3.88 9.51
CA LEU A 98 -40.86 3.56 9.11
C LEU A 98 -41.41 2.35 9.86
N ARG A 99 -40.59 1.32 10.10
CA ARG A 99 -41.00 0.15 10.88
C ARG A 99 -41.23 0.49 12.36
N ASP A 100 -40.37 1.33 12.95
CA ASP A 100 -40.52 1.81 14.32
C ASP A 100 -41.80 2.66 14.48
N ILE A 101 -42.10 3.53 13.50
CA ILE A 101 -43.34 4.31 13.43
C ILE A 101 -44.55 3.40 13.26
N ALA A 102 -44.48 2.42 12.36
CA ALA A 102 -45.55 1.45 12.15
C ALA A 102 -45.86 0.68 13.42
N LYS A 103 -44.83 0.28 14.18
CA LYS A 103 -45.01 -0.36 15.48
C LYS A 103 -45.59 0.60 16.52
N LYS A 104 -45.06 1.82 16.64
CA LYS A 104 -45.49 2.85 17.61
C LYS A 104 -46.95 3.26 17.42
N TYR A 105 -47.38 3.42 16.18
CA TYR A 105 -48.74 3.81 15.82
C TYR A 105 -49.60 2.63 15.36
N GLU A 106 -49.19 1.40 15.67
CA GLU A 106 -50.01 0.20 15.44
C GLU A 106 -50.56 0.07 14.00
N ILE A 107 -49.69 0.26 13.00
CA ILE A 107 -49.99 0.12 11.57
C ILE A 107 -49.45 -1.21 11.06
N GLU A 108 -50.25 -2.25 11.17
CA GLU A 108 -49.84 -3.62 10.83
C GLU A 108 -49.40 -3.76 9.37
N GLU A 109 -50.12 -3.14 8.43
CA GLU A 109 -49.81 -3.21 7.00
C GLU A 109 -48.44 -2.60 6.68
N LEU A 110 -48.12 -1.42 7.23
CA LEU A 110 -46.81 -0.79 7.04
C LEU A 110 -45.69 -1.61 7.69
N PHE A 111 -45.97 -2.22 8.85
CA PHE A 111 -45.02 -3.07 9.53
C PHE A 111 -44.66 -4.30 8.69
N LYS A 112 -45.67 -4.97 8.11
CA LYS A 112 -45.47 -6.08 7.16
C LYS A 112 -44.76 -5.63 5.89
N TYR A 113 -45.14 -4.48 5.34
CA TYR A 113 -44.50 -3.91 4.15
C TYR A 113 -43.00 -3.68 4.36
N CYS A 114 -42.60 -3.15 5.53
CA CYS A 114 -41.19 -3.02 5.89
C CYS A 114 -40.48 -4.38 6.02
N ASP A 115 -41.14 -5.38 6.62
CA ASP A 115 -40.65 -6.76 6.77
C ASP A 115 -40.54 -7.52 5.44
N GLU A 116 -41.18 -7.06 4.38
CA GLU A 116 -41.03 -7.61 3.02
C GLU A 116 -39.99 -6.84 2.19
N ALA A 117 -39.87 -5.53 2.40
CA ALA A 117 -38.95 -4.66 1.66
C ALA A 117 -37.49 -4.73 2.14
N PHE A 118 -37.22 -5.26 3.33
CA PHE A 118 -35.91 -5.18 3.98
C PHE A 118 -34.76 -5.77 3.14
N GLN A 119 -34.97 -6.91 2.47
CA GLN A 119 -33.92 -7.54 1.66
C GLN A 119 -33.54 -6.70 0.45
N LYS A 120 -34.52 -5.98 -0.13
CA LYS A 120 -34.31 -5.12 -1.30
C LYS A 120 -33.66 -3.78 -0.93
N SER A 121 -33.79 -3.36 0.33
CA SER A 121 -33.23 -2.10 0.84
C SER A 121 -31.85 -2.27 1.48
N LEU A 122 -31.43 -3.52 1.74
CA LEU A 122 -30.09 -3.84 2.24
C LEU A 122 -29.00 -3.52 1.20
N ASP A 123 -28.02 -2.71 1.58
CA ASP A 123 -26.91 -2.27 0.73
C ASP A 123 -25.57 -2.19 1.49
N ASN A 124 -24.52 -1.73 0.81
CA ASN A 124 -23.18 -1.64 1.39
C ASN A 124 -23.04 -0.54 2.46
N GLU A 125 -23.89 0.47 2.47
CA GLU A 125 -23.82 1.61 3.40
C GLU A 125 -24.59 1.31 4.70
N ASN A 126 -25.63 0.49 4.61
CA ASN A 126 -26.54 0.23 5.73
C ASN A 126 -26.41 -1.18 6.35
N CYS A 127 -25.71 -2.13 5.71
CA CYS A 127 -25.71 -3.54 6.15
C CYS A 127 -25.34 -3.75 7.62
N ILE A 128 -24.42 -2.96 8.16
CA ILE A 128 -24.03 -3.01 9.57
C ILE A 128 -25.14 -2.45 10.47
N LYS A 129 -25.79 -1.34 10.09
CA LYS A 129 -26.95 -0.81 10.81
C LYS A 129 -28.12 -1.80 10.80
N TYR A 130 -28.34 -2.52 9.69
CA TYR A 130 -29.33 -3.59 9.61
C TYR A 130 -29.04 -4.70 10.62
N TYR A 131 -27.78 -5.15 10.68
CA TYR A 131 -27.36 -6.11 11.69
C TYR A 131 -27.64 -5.59 13.11
N GLU A 132 -27.26 -4.37 13.42
CA GLU A 132 -27.47 -3.79 14.76
C GLU A 132 -28.95 -3.62 15.12
N TYR A 133 -29.76 -3.12 14.19
CA TYR A 133 -31.20 -2.98 14.33
C TYR A 133 -31.87 -4.35 14.53
N SER A 134 -31.45 -5.36 13.76
CA SER A 134 -31.97 -6.72 13.87
C SER A 134 -31.65 -7.35 15.23
N CYS A 135 -30.44 -7.15 15.76
CA CYS A 135 -30.07 -7.60 17.10
C CYS A 135 -30.90 -6.90 18.18
N LYS A 136 -31.05 -5.57 18.09
CA LYS A 136 -31.84 -4.78 19.06
C LYS A 136 -33.30 -5.24 19.11
N ASN A 137 -33.88 -5.56 17.95
CA ASN A 137 -35.29 -5.94 17.80
C ASN A 137 -35.55 -7.45 17.76
N LYS A 138 -34.51 -8.29 17.95
CA LYS A 138 -34.59 -9.77 17.92
C LYS A 138 -35.17 -10.31 16.61
N LEU A 139 -34.74 -9.75 15.48
CA LEU A 139 -35.19 -10.13 14.13
C LEU A 139 -34.20 -11.09 13.48
N GLU A 140 -34.30 -12.39 13.80
CA GLU A 140 -33.32 -13.38 13.33
C GLU A 140 -33.21 -13.45 11.79
N LYS A 141 -34.34 -13.35 11.06
CA LYS A 141 -34.32 -13.33 9.58
C LYS A 141 -33.50 -12.17 9.01
N TRP A 142 -33.61 -10.98 9.61
CA TRP A 142 -32.87 -9.79 9.17
C TRP A 142 -31.40 -9.90 9.55
N LYS A 143 -31.14 -10.44 10.74
CA LYS A 143 -29.79 -10.67 11.25
C LYS A 143 -29.01 -11.64 10.36
N ASP A 144 -29.61 -12.78 10.00
CA ASP A 144 -28.99 -13.76 9.11
C ASP A 144 -28.75 -13.19 7.72
N ALA A 145 -29.71 -12.45 7.17
CA ALA A 145 -29.55 -11.78 5.88
C ALA A 145 -28.42 -10.73 5.91
N SER A 146 -28.32 -9.96 7.00
CA SER A 146 -27.26 -8.95 7.19
C SER A 146 -25.89 -9.60 7.31
N ILE A 147 -25.75 -10.66 8.12
CA ILE A 147 -24.50 -11.41 8.24
C ILE A 147 -24.10 -11.99 6.89
N LYS A 148 -25.03 -12.62 6.17
CA LYS A 148 -24.77 -13.18 4.84
C LYS A 148 -24.26 -12.09 3.89
N TYR A 149 -24.94 -10.95 3.85
CA TYR A 149 -24.55 -9.83 2.99
C TYR A 149 -23.15 -9.29 3.36
N ILE A 150 -22.85 -9.17 4.66
CA ILE A 150 -21.52 -8.75 5.16
C ILE A 150 -20.44 -9.72 4.72
N LEU A 151 -20.70 -11.02 4.81
CA LEU A 151 -19.74 -12.06 4.41
C LEU A 151 -19.50 -12.02 2.89
N ASP A 152 -20.56 -11.98 2.09
CA ASP A 152 -20.51 -11.99 0.62
C ASP A 152 -19.78 -10.76 0.05
N ARG A 153 -19.72 -9.64 0.79
CA ARG A 153 -19.10 -8.36 0.37
C ARG A 153 -18.05 -7.84 1.34
N SER A 154 -17.46 -8.74 2.12
CA SER A 154 -16.55 -8.44 3.23
C SER A 154 -15.42 -7.46 2.88
N VAL A 155 -14.73 -7.65 1.75
CA VAL A 155 -13.68 -6.72 1.28
C VAL A 155 -14.22 -5.31 1.05
N SER A 156 -15.37 -5.18 0.38
CA SER A 156 -15.96 -3.87 0.10
C SER A 156 -16.41 -3.18 1.37
N ILE A 157 -17.01 -3.92 2.32
CA ILE A 157 -17.56 -3.35 3.55
C ILE A 157 -16.46 -2.89 4.50
N LEU A 158 -15.35 -3.63 4.60
CA LEU A 158 -14.19 -3.21 5.39
C LEU A 158 -13.51 -1.99 4.76
N LYS A 159 -13.40 -1.94 3.42
CA LYS A 159 -12.82 -0.78 2.73
C LYS A 159 -13.70 0.47 2.74
N ASN A 160 -15.03 0.32 2.85
CA ASN A 160 -15.93 1.46 2.78
C ASN A 160 -15.97 2.22 4.11
N HIS A 161 -15.51 3.46 4.09
CA HIS A 161 -15.08 4.17 5.30
C HIS A 161 -16.19 4.55 6.28
N ASP A 162 -17.49 4.55 5.94
CA ASP A 162 -18.51 5.12 6.84
C ASP A 162 -19.31 4.06 7.62
N CYS A 163 -19.79 2.99 6.97
CA CYS A 163 -20.65 2.00 7.63
C CYS A 163 -19.94 1.23 8.75
N PHE A 164 -18.67 0.88 8.54
CA PHE A 164 -17.87 0.15 9.51
C PHE A 164 -17.33 1.06 10.61
N THR A 165 -16.96 2.31 10.29
CA THR A 165 -16.39 3.25 11.27
C THR A 165 -17.41 3.78 12.26
N GLU A 166 -18.69 3.83 11.89
CA GLU A 166 -19.81 4.18 12.77
C GLU A 166 -20.33 3.02 13.63
N ALA A 167 -19.91 1.78 13.35
CA ALA A 167 -20.40 0.58 14.03
C ALA A 167 -20.09 0.58 15.54
N ARG A 168 -20.95 -0.07 16.33
CA ARG A 168 -20.65 -0.30 17.75
C ARG A 168 -19.50 -1.29 17.93
N LYS A 169 -18.77 -1.16 19.04
CA LYS A 169 -17.63 -2.02 19.39
C LYS A 169 -17.99 -3.51 19.33
N GLU A 170 -19.14 -3.89 19.92
CA GLU A 170 -19.61 -5.28 19.98
C GLU A 170 -19.91 -5.82 18.58
N THR A 171 -20.41 -4.97 17.68
CA THR A 171 -20.68 -5.31 16.29
C THR A 171 -19.39 -5.58 15.54
N VAL A 172 -18.40 -4.69 15.66
CA VAL A 172 -17.07 -4.88 15.05
C VAL A 172 -16.44 -6.17 15.54
N LEU A 173 -16.46 -6.42 16.86
CA LEU A 173 -15.95 -7.67 17.44
C LEU A 173 -16.65 -8.91 16.88
N THR A 174 -17.96 -8.83 16.66
CA THR A 174 -18.73 -9.95 16.10
C THR A 174 -18.37 -10.18 14.64
N VAL A 175 -18.32 -9.13 13.82
CA VAL A 175 -17.97 -9.21 12.40
C VAL A 175 -16.58 -9.84 12.21
N LEU A 176 -15.59 -9.40 12.96
CA LEU A 176 -14.22 -9.92 12.87
C LEU A 176 -14.06 -11.38 13.35
N LYS A 177 -15.02 -11.91 14.13
CA LYS A 177 -15.04 -13.30 14.59
C LYS A 177 -15.78 -14.26 13.65
N LEU A 178 -16.40 -13.75 12.58
CA LEU A 178 -17.15 -14.60 11.64
C LEU A 178 -16.20 -15.53 10.88
N LYS A 179 -16.45 -16.85 10.95
CA LYS A 179 -15.60 -17.91 10.37
C LYS A 179 -15.38 -17.84 8.85
N LYS A 180 -16.14 -17.02 8.13
CA LYS A 180 -16.12 -16.90 6.66
C LYS A 180 -15.80 -15.47 6.19
N LEU A 181 -15.34 -14.60 7.07
CA LEU A 181 -14.96 -13.23 6.69
C LEU A 181 -13.75 -13.29 5.74
N TYR A 182 -13.93 -12.94 4.48
CA TYR A 182 -12.87 -12.96 3.47
C TYR A 182 -12.28 -11.56 3.31
N ALA A 183 -11.14 -11.31 3.96
CA ALA A 183 -10.45 -10.03 3.90
C ALA A 183 -8.95 -10.21 4.09
N PHE A 184 -8.17 -9.31 3.49
CA PHE A 184 -6.74 -9.23 3.81
C PHE A 184 -6.57 -8.64 5.21
N GLU A 185 -5.59 -9.16 5.95
CA GLU A 185 -5.33 -8.72 7.33
C GLU A 185 -5.02 -7.21 7.40
N ILE A 186 -4.35 -6.67 6.37
CA ILE A 186 -4.09 -5.24 6.23
C ILE A 186 -5.37 -4.41 6.13
N ASP A 187 -6.41 -4.91 5.46
CA ASP A 187 -7.68 -4.20 5.33
C ASP A 187 -8.40 -4.17 6.69
N ILE A 188 -8.33 -5.26 7.47
CA ILE A 188 -8.86 -5.32 8.83
C ILE A 188 -8.18 -4.28 9.73
N VAL A 189 -6.85 -4.24 9.71
CA VAL A 189 -6.06 -3.27 10.50
C VAL A 189 -6.43 -1.84 10.13
N LYS A 190 -6.45 -1.50 8.84
CA LYS A 190 -6.82 -0.16 8.36
C LYS A 190 -8.24 0.23 8.80
N SER A 191 -9.18 -0.70 8.71
CA SER A 191 -10.57 -0.50 9.13
C SER A 191 -10.67 -0.22 10.62
N LEU A 192 -9.95 -0.97 11.45
CA LEU A 192 -9.87 -0.78 12.89
C LEU A 192 -9.22 0.55 13.27
N ILE A 193 -8.16 0.96 12.59
CA ILE A 193 -7.53 2.28 12.80
C ILE A 193 -8.53 3.39 12.51
N ASN A 194 -9.22 3.33 11.37
CA ASN A 194 -10.20 4.36 11.00
C ASN A 194 -11.39 4.37 11.96
N TRP A 195 -11.87 3.19 12.36
CA TRP A 195 -12.92 3.05 13.37
C TRP A 195 -12.47 3.68 14.69
N SER A 196 -11.29 3.34 15.21
CA SER A 196 -10.80 3.89 16.48
C SER A 196 -10.61 5.40 16.44
N LYS A 197 -10.12 5.97 15.33
CA LYS A 197 -10.05 7.44 15.13
C LYS A 197 -11.44 8.07 15.21
N ARG A 198 -12.44 7.46 14.58
CA ARG A 198 -13.83 7.93 14.63
C ARG A 198 -14.43 7.83 16.02
N GLN A 199 -14.21 6.73 16.74
CA GLN A 199 -14.66 6.57 18.12
C GLN A 199 -14.00 7.58 19.07
N LYS A 200 -12.69 7.83 18.90
CA LYS A 200 -11.96 8.89 19.64
C LYS A 200 -12.60 10.25 19.41
N GLN A 201 -12.88 10.60 18.16
CA GLN A 201 -13.54 11.85 17.82
C GLN A 201 -14.95 11.95 18.43
N LYS A 202 -15.72 10.85 18.44
CA LYS A 202 -17.12 10.86 18.87
C LYS A 202 -17.29 10.90 20.39
N TYR A 203 -16.47 10.14 21.12
CA TYR A 203 -16.67 9.93 22.56
C TYR A 203 -15.56 10.51 23.44
N TYR A 204 -14.37 10.77 22.88
CA TYR A 204 -13.17 11.18 23.62
C TYR A 204 -12.56 12.48 23.06
N GLN A 205 -13.35 13.32 22.40
CA GLN A 205 -12.88 14.58 21.79
C GLN A 205 -12.17 15.52 22.78
N ASN A 206 -12.51 15.46 24.07
CA ASN A 206 -11.95 16.31 25.11
C ASN A 206 -10.90 15.59 25.98
N ASP A 207 -10.59 14.33 25.69
CA ASP A 207 -9.62 13.54 26.45
C ASP A 207 -8.37 13.28 25.60
N GLU A 208 -7.40 14.19 25.69
CA GLU A 208 -6.13 14.10 24.95
C GLU A 208 -5.28 12.90 25.35
N ARG A 209 -5.48 12.35 26.55
CA ARG A 209 -4.72 11.19 27.05
C ARG A 209 -5.15 9.89 26.38
N MET A 210 -6.38 9.83 25.87
CA MET A 210 -6.91 8.64 25.21
C MET A 210 -6.14 8.37 23.91
N GLN A 211 -5.42 7.26 23.82
CA GLN A 211 -4.69 6.87 22.62
C GLN A 211 -5.45 5.82 21.82
N LEU A 212 -5.14 5.67 20.52
CA LEU A 212 -5.81 4.67 19.67
C LEU A 212 -5.58 3.23 20.17
N LYS A 213 -4.41 2.96 20.78
CA LYS A 213 -4.10 1.65 21.37
C LYS A 213 -5.08 1.26 22.48
N ASP A 214 -5.57 2.24 23.26
CA ASP A 214 -6.46 2.00 24.39
C ASP A 214 -7.85 1.62 23.88
N ILE A 215 -8.29 2.25 22.78
CA ILE A 215 -9.53 1.91 22.07
C ILE A 215 -9.44 0.53 21.39
N LEU A 216 -8.25 0.19 20.88
CA LEU A 216 -8.02 -1.04 20.11
C LEU A 216 -7.63 -2.26 20.94
N ILE A 217 -7.45 -2.12 22.26
CA ILE A 217 -6.87 -3.19 23.10
C ILE A 217 -7.66 -4.50 23.06
N GLU A 218 -8.99 -4.44 23.00
CA GLU A 218 -9.88 -5.61 22.93
C GLU A 218 -9.83 -6.33 21.57
N PHE A 219 -9.36 -5.65 20.51
CA PHE A 219 -9.22 -6.21 19.16
C PHE A 219 -7.87 -6.88 18.95
N LYS A 220 -6.90 -6.64 19.84
CA LYS A 220 -5.55 -7.21 19.79
C LYS A 220 -5.51 -8.73 19.56
N PRO A 221 -6.38 -9.57 20.16
CA PRO A 221 -6.36 -11.02 19.91
C PRO A 221 -6.88 -11.43 18.52
N LEU A 222 -7.55 -10.52 17.82
CA LEU A 222 -8.16 -10.78 16.50
C LEU A 222 -7.23 -10.40 15.35
N ILE A 223 -6.25 -9.52 15.59
CA ILE A 223 -5.25 -9.12 14.59
C ILE A 223 -4.17 -10.21 14.50
N LYS A 224 -4.01 -10.80 13.32
CA LYS A 224 -3.08 -11.89 13.05
C LYS A 224 -1.82 -11.36 12.38
N LEU A 225 -0.84 -10.97 13.21
CA LEU A 225 0.41 -10.35 12.74
C LEU A 225 1.13 -11.14 11.62
N GLY A 226 1.11 -12.48 11.65
CA GLY A 226 1.75 -13.31 10.61
C GLY A 226 1.10 -13.30 9.21
N PHE A 227 -0.04 -12.61 9.06
CA PHE A 227 -0.72 -12.37 7.79
C PHE A 227 -0.62 -10.92 7.31
N LEU A 228 0.05 -10.05 8.06
CA LEU A 228 0.37 -8.69 7.63
C LEU A 228 1.64 -8.68 6.77
N ASP A 229 1.72 -7.71 5.86
CA ASP A 229 2.96 -7.32 5.19
C ASP A 229 3.74 -6.31 6.05
N PHE A 230 4.90 -5.84 5.58
CA PHE A 230 5.72 -4.89 6.34
C PHE A 230 4.99 -3.57 6.61
N ASN A 231 4.23 -3.08 5.64
CA ASN A 231 3.40 -1.87 5.80
C ASN A 231 2.34 -2.06 6.89
N GLY A 232 1.68 -3.23 6.93
CA GLY A 232 0.73 -3.57 7.99
C GLY A 232 1.37 -3.66 9.37
N LEU A 233 2.54 -4.29 9.47
CA LEU A 233 3.29 -4.37 10.72
C LEU A 233 3.75 -2.99 11.20
N GLU A 234 4.18 -2.11 10.29
CA GLU A 234 4.53 -0.72 10.59
C GLU A 234 3.33 0.08 11.11
N GLN A 235 2.17 -0.02 10.44
CA GLN A 235 0.95 0.65 10.89
C GLN A 235 0.55 0.22 12.31
N VAL A 236 0.61 -1.08 12.60
CA VAL A 236 0.31 -1.61 13.94
C VAL A 236 1.35 -1.16 14.97
N SER A 237 2.63 -1.08 14.58
CA SER A 237 3.73 -0.58 15.41
C SER A 237 3.52 0.88 15.81
N ASN A 238 3.16 1.74 14.86
CA ASN A 238 2.95 3.17 15.08
C ASN A 238 1.80 3.48 16.05
N ILE A 239 0.83 2.57 16.17
CA ILE A 239 -0.24 2.67 17.17
C ILE A 239 0.28 2.37 18.58
N GLY A 240 1.30 1.53 18.70
CA GLY A 240 1.81 1.03 19.98
C GLY A 240 0.94 -0.06 20.61
N LEU A 241 0.17 -0.81 19.81
CA LEU A 241 -0.72 -1.88 20.30
C LEU A 241 0.05 -3.14 20.75
N TYR A 242 1.22 -3.37 20.16
CA TYR A 242 2.14 -4.47 20.48
C TYR A 242 3.49 -3.90 20.90
N SER A 243 4.25 -4.64 21.70
CA SER A 243 5.61 -4.23 22.04
C SER A 243 6.50 -4.29 20.80
N PRO A 244 7.55 -3.45 20.73
CA PRO A 244 8.52 -3.48 19.63
C PRO A 244 9.09 -4.88 19.37
N THR A 245 9.33 -5.67 20.43
CA THR A 245 9.82 -7.06 20.32
C THR A 245 8.83 -7.98 19.59
N ILE A 246 7.53 -7.86 19.84
CA ILE A 246 6.52 -8.70 19.18
C ILE A 246 6.42 -8.33 17.69
N ILE A 247 6.44 -7.03 17.37
CA ILE A 247 6.46 -6.56 15.98
C ILE A 247 7.72 -7.04 15.28
N PHE A 248 8.89 -6.90 15.91
CA PHE A 248 10.16 -7.37 15.37
C PHE A 248 10.12 -8.88 15.07
N ASN A 249 9.61 -9.69 16.01
CA ASN A 249 9.47 -11.12 15.78
C ASN A 249 8.53 -11.44 14.60
N ALA A 250 7.40 -10.75 14.50
CA ALA A 250 6.48 -10.91 13.37
C ALA A 250 7.12 -10.49 12.04
N MET A 251 7.91 -9.41 12.03
CA MET A 251 8.69 -9.00 10.87
C MET A 251 9.72 -10.08 10.50
N MET A 252 10.43 -10.64 11.48
CA MET A 252 11.40 -11.72 11.25
C MET A 252 10.75 -13.02 10.74
N ASP A 253 9.54 -13.33 11.17
CA ASP A 253 8.81 -14.48 10.62
C ASP A 253 8.33 -14.21 9.19
N LEU A 254 7.95 -12.97 8.90
CA LEU A 254 7.62 -12.53 7.54
C LEU A 254 8.85 -12.57 6.62
N THR A 255 10.03 -12.18 7.13
CA THR A 255 11.28 -12.25 6.35
C THR A 255 11.66 -13.69 6.01
N LYS A 256 11.56 -14.60 6.98
CA LYS A 256 11.75 -16.05 6.75
C LYS A 256 10.74 -16.61 5.76
N LYS A 257 9.46 -16.23 5.88
CA LYS A 257 8.35 -16.73 5.07
C LYS A 257 8.46 -16.32 3.60
N TYR A 258 8.88 -15.10 3.32
CA TYR A 258 8.96 -14.59 1.95
C TYR A 258 10.38 -14.55 1.39
N LYS A 259 11.40 -14.97 2.15
CA LYS A 259 12.82 -14.69 1.84
C LYS A 259 13.04 -13.19 1.56
N VAL A 260 12.21 -12.32 2.13
CA VAL A 260 12.29 -10.86 1.94
C VAL A 260 12.96 -10.31 3.18
N VAL A 261 14.12 -9.71 3.00
CA VAL A 261 14.88 -9.18 4.11
C VAL A 261 14.34 -7.80 4.49
N VAL A 262 13.96 -7.66 5.76
CA VAL A 262 13.76 -6.34 6.37
C VAL A 262 15.08 -5.84 6.88
N ARG A 263 15.42 -4.66 6.36
CA ARG A 263 16.64 -3.94 6.67
C ARG A 263 16.45 -3.12 7.95
N PRO A 264 17.49 -3.03 8.80
CA PRO A 264 17.51 -2.06 9.88
C PRO A 264 17.38 -0.64 9.29
N LEU A 265 16.58 0.22 9.91
CA LEU A 265 16.66 1.66 9.69
C LEU A 265 18.06 2.12 10.11
N THR A 266 18.94 2.42 9.15
CA THR A 266 20.24 3.06 9.45
C THR A 266 20.36 4.41 8.73
N ARG A 267 20.59 5.42 9.58
CA ARG A 267 21.08 6.79 9.34
C ARG A 267 20.44 7.57 8.19
N SER A 268 19.33 8.25 8.50
CA SER A 268 18.95 9.47 7.77
C SER A 268 20.00 10.55 8.01
N GLY A 269 20.95 10.67 7.07
CA GLY A 269 22.01 11.67 7.16
C GLY A 269 23.36 11.29 6.56
N ALA A 270 23.56 10.04 6.12
CA ALA A 270 24.86 9.60 5.63
C ALA A 270 25.42 10.51 4.51
N GLY A 271 26.63 11.03 4.75
CA GLY A 271 27.47 11.68 3.74
C GLY A 271 28.26 10.65 2.92
N ILE A 272 29.03 11.10 1.94
CA ILE A 272 29.88 10.20 1.14
C ILE A 272 30.91 9.49 2.04
N GLU A 273 31.44 10.18 3.07
CA GLU A 273 32.38 9.59 4.03
C GLU A 273 31.81 8.43 4.87
N ASP A 274 30.48 8.38 5.04
CA ASP A 274 29.80 7.36 5.84
C ASP A 274 29.56 6.04 5.07
N LEU A 275 29.71 6.06 3.74
CA LEU A 275 29.43 4.89 2.91
C LEU A 275 30.37 3.73 3.24
N LYS A 276 29.78 2.55 3.41
CA LYS A 276 30.50 1.29 3.54
C LYS A 276 30.47 0.52 2.22
N VAL A 277 31.63 0.20 1.68
CA VAL A 277 31.76 -0.49 0.39
C VAL A 277 32.44 -1.84 0.58
N LEU A 278 31.88 -2.88 -0.03
CA LEU A 278 32.52 -4.20 -0.10
C LEU A 278 32.96 -4.51 -1.53
N LEU A 279 34.26 -4.69 -1.72
CA LEU A 279 34.86 -5.15 -2.98
C LEU A 279 35.00 -6.68 -2.94
N LEU A 280 34.15 -7.35 -3.71
CA LEU A 280 34.19 -8.78 -3.94
C LEU A 280 35.10 -9.07 -5.12
N ALA A 281 36.20 -9.77 -4.85
CA ALA A 281 37.13 -10.15 -5.90
C ALA A 281 37.72 -11.53 -5.65
N ASN A 282 37.78 -12.39 -6.66
CA ASN A 282 38.66 -13.55 -6.67
C ASN A 282 40.07 -13.11 -7.08
N CYS A 283 41.05 -13.36 -6.21
CA CYS A 283 42.41 -12.94 -6.46
C CYS A 283 43.43 -13.85 -5.76
N ARG A 284 44.01 -14.80 -6.48
CA ARG A 284 45.16 -15.59 -6.00
C ARG A 284 46.53 -14.96 -6.33
N ARG A 285 46.55 -14.08 -7.33
CA ARG A 285 47.71 -13.28 -7.76
C ARG A 285 47.23 -11.91 -8.19
N GLY A 286 48.02 -10.86 -8.01
CA GLY A 286 47.67 -9.53 -8.47
C GLY A 286 46.81 -8.74 -7.49
N GLN A 287 47.06 -8.88 -6.18
CA GLN A 287 46.34 -8.19 -5.10
C GLN A 287 46.39 -6.66 -5.29
N GLU A 288 47.51 -6.14 -5.80
CA GLU A 288 47.71 -4.72 -6.12
C GLU A 288 46.63 -4.16 -7.06
N ARG A 289 46.04 -5.01 -7.92
CA ARG A 289 44.96 -4.60 -8.83
C ARG A 289 43.62 -4.43 -8.11
N VAL A 290 43.38 -5.21 -7.06
CA VAL A 290 42.17 -5.12 -6.23
C VAL A 290 42.31 -3.92 -5.29
N GLU A 291 43.48 -3.74 -4.68
CA GLU A 291 43.81 -2.55 -3.90
C GLU A 291 43.69 -1.27 -4.72
N HIS A 292 44.08 -1.29 -5.99
CA HIS A 292 43.90 -0.12 -6.85
C HIS A 292 42.43 0.27 -7.04
N ILE A 293 41.51 -0.70 -7.17
CA ILE A 293 40.08 -0.37 -7.25
C ILE A 293 39.63 0.30 -5.95
N LYS A 294 40.10 -0.20 -4.80
CA LYS A 294 39.87 0.42 -3.50
C LYS A 294 40.42 1.85 -3.45
N GLU A 295 41.67 2.09 -3.86
CA GLU A 295 42.26 3.44 -3.92
C GLU A 295 41.41 4.39 -4.76
N LEU A 296 40.95 3.95 -5.93
CA LEU A 296 40.11 4.76 -6.82
C LEU A 296 38.77 5.11 -6.17
N VAL A 297 38.10 4.15 -5.54
CA VAL A 297 36.85 4.40 -4.81
C VAL A 297 37.04 5.41 -3.68
N MET A 298 38.17 5.37 -2.97
CA MET A 298 38.44 6.31 -1.89
C MET A 298 38.69 7.75 -2.37
N THR A 299 38.94 7.99 -3.67
CA THR A 299 39.15 9.35 -4.21
C THR A 299 37.90 10.24 -4.15
N THR A 300 36.70 9.67 -3.98
CA THR A 300 35.46 10.44 -3.79
C THR A 300 35.24 10.87 -2.33
N GLY A 301 36.11 10.47 -1.41
CA GLY A 301 35.97 10.72 0.03
C GLY A 301 35.38 9.55 0.83
N ILE A 302 35.06 8.42 0.18
CA ILE A 302 34.63 7.19 0.87
C ILE A 302 35.79 6.67 1.73
N GLN A 303 35.55 6.43 3.02
CA GLN A 303 36.59 5.99 3.96
C GLN A 303 36.55 4.49 4.26
N ASN A 304 35.37 3.86 4.14
CA ASN A 304 35.16 2.48 4.57
C ASN A 304 35.04 1.53 3.35
N VAL A 305 36.17 0.99 2.89
CA VAL A 305 36.21 0.03 1.77
C VAL A 305 36.88 -1.27 2.21
N ASP A 306 36.08 -2.32 2.36
CA ASP A 306 36.53 -3.67 2.70
C ASP A 306 36.71 -4.52 1.44
N ILE A 307 37.67 -5.45 1.49
CA ILE A 307 37.96 -6.37 0.39
C ILE A 307 37.72 -7.79 0.89
N MET A 308 36.92 -8.56 0.14
CA MET A 308 36.75 -9.99 0.39
C MET A 308 37.29 -10.80 -0.78
N ASN A 309 38.23 -11.70 -0.49
CA ASN A 309 38.72 -12.66 -1.48
C ASN A 309 37.70 -13.78 -1.68
N CYS A 310 37.04 -13.80 -2.83
CA CYS A 310 35.98 -14.75 -3.14
C CYS A 310 36.46 -16.05 -3.82
N SER A 311 37.75 -16.38 -3.78
CA SER A 311 38.25 -17.66 -4.34
C SER A 311 37.76 -18.88 -3.54
N ASN A 312 37.65 -18.78 -2.21
CA ASN A 312 37.33 -19.91 -1.33
C ASN A 312 36.17 -19.64 -0.35
N GLN A 313 35.57 -18.46 -0.42
CA GLN A 313 34.47 -18.02 0.45
C GLN A 313 33.61 -17.03 -0.31
N ALA A 314 32.37 -16.85 0.11
CA ALA A 314 31.50 -15.78 -0.35
C ALA A 314 30.83 -15.15 0.88
N PRO A 315 30.52 -13.84 0.87
CA PRO A 315 29.74 -13.28 1.96
C PRO A 315 28.34 -13.87 1.91
N SER A 316 27.78 -14.12 3.09
CA SER A 316 26.35 -14.31 3.21
C SER A 316 25.59 -13.03 2.88
N TYR A 317 24.34 -13.18 2.48
CA TYR A 317 23.43 -12.06 2.33
C TYR A 317 23.41 -11.08 3.53
N ASP A 318 23.39 -11.58 4.77
CA ASP A 318 23.37 -10.75 5.99
C ASP A 318 24.68 -9.96 6.19
N GLU A 319 25.81 -10.50 5.73
CA GLU A 319 27.07 -9.78 5.70
C GLU A 319 27.07 -8.68 4.64
N MET A 320 26.51 -8.96 3.45
CA MET A 320 26.36 -7.96 2.38
C MET A 320 25.54 -6.75 2.84
N LEU A 321 24.46 -6.96 3.60
CA LEU A 321 23.60 -5.88 4.11
C LEU A 321 24.33 -4.83 4.98
N LYS A 322 25.49 -5.16 5.54
CA LYS A 322 26.30 -4.23 6.34
C LYS A 322 26.94 -3.13 5.49
N TYR A 323 26.92 -3.29 4.17
CA TYR A 323 27.51 -2.38 3.19
C TYR A 323 26.43 -1.66 2.39
N ASP A 324 26.75 -0.44 1.96
CA ASP A 324 25.90 0.42 1.14
C ASP A 324 26.07 0.17 -0.35
N ALA A 325 27.26 -0.25 -0.76
CA ALA A 325 27.57 -0.60 -2.14
C ALA A 325 28.45 -1.85 -2.20
N ILE A 326 28.25 -2.66 -3.24
CA ILE A 326 29.12 -3.80 -3.56
C ILE A 326 29.77 -3.58 -4.92
N VAL A 327 31.07 -3.84 -5.01
CA VAL A 327 31.79 -3.91 -6.28
C VAL A 327 32.12 -5.37 -6.56
N LEU A 328 31.62 -5.91 -7.66
CA LEU A 328 31.88 -7.28 -8.09
C LEU A 328 32.91 -7.29 -9.22
N ARG A 329 34.09 -7.84 -8.92
CA ARG A 329 35.17 -8.04 -9.90
C ARG A 329 35.54 -9.50 -9.98
N ASN A 330 35.29 -10.11 -11.14
CA ASN A 330 35.64 -11.50 -11.39
C ASN A 330 36.93 -11.65 -12.23
N ARG A 331 37.68 -12.73 -12.04
CA ARG A 331 38.88 -13.10 -12.79
C ARG A 331 38.79 -14.53 -13.34
N ASN A 332 39.13 -14.68 -14.61
CA ASN A 332 39.10 -15.91 -15.43
C ASN A 332 39.92 -17.14 -14.97
N ALA A 333 40.40 -17.22 -13.73
CA ALA A 333 41.26 -18.34 -13.29
C ALA A 333 40.62 -19.24 -12.22
N GLU A 334 39.67 -18.71 -11.44
CA GLU A 334 39.05 -19.42 -10.32
C GLU A 334 37.61 -18.96 -10.23
N ASN A 335 36.64 -19.87 -10.19
CA ASN A 335 35.24 -19.46 -10.05
C ASN A 335 35.06 -18.72 -8.72
N LEU A 336 34.18 -17.71 -8.68
CA LEU A 336 33.73 -17.17 -7.40
C LEU A 336 33.16 -18.33 -6.58
N HIS A 337 33.52 -18.43 -5.31
CA HIS A 337 32.97 -19.46 -4.45
C HIS A 337 31.45 -19.37 -4.44
N ASN A 338 30.77 -20.52 -4.57
CA ASN A 338 29.30 -20.62 -4.63
C ASN A 338 28.63 -19.62 -5.60
N GLN A 339 29.10 -19.51 -6.86
CA GLN A 339 28.61 -18.53 -7.86
C GLN A 339 27.07 -18.39 -7.96
N VAL A 340 26.34 -19.50 -7.78
CA VAL A 340 24.86 -19.51 -7.83
C VAL A 340 24.28 -18.83 -6.60
N GLU A 341 24.74 -19.20 -5.40
CA GLU A 341 24.29 -18.60 -4.14
C GLU A 341 24.69 -17.13 -4.06
N LEU A 342 25.94 -16.81 -4.40
CA LEU A 342 26.42 -15.43 -4.46
C LEU A 342 25.57 -14.57 -5.40
N GLY A 343 25.18 -15.09 -6.57
CA GLY A 343 24.30 -14.35 -7.47
C GLY A 343 22.84 -14.29 -6.99
N ASN A 344 22.36 -15.27 -6.22
CA ASN A 344 21.06 -15.18 -5.57
C ASN A 344 21.05 -14.08 -4.50
N ASP A 345 22.10 -14.03 -3.69
CA ASP A 345 22.27 -13.06 -2.61
C ASP A 345 22.49 -11.64 -3.15
N LEU A 346 23.28 -11.48 -4.22
CA LEU A 346 23.44 -10.18 -4.90
C LEU A 346 22.13 -9.70 -5.51
N ALA A 347 21.31 -10.57 -6.09
CA ALA A 347 19.98 -10.20 -6.56
C ALA A 347 19.10 -9.71 -5.39
N GLN A 348 19.05 -10.47 -4.30
CA GLN A 348 18.32 -10.10 -3.08
C GLN A 348 18.85 -8.78 -2.46
N TYR A 349 20.14 -8.50 -2.61
CA TYR A 349 20.79 -7.27 -2.13
C TYR A 349 20.34 -6.07 -2.97
N VAL A 350 20.21 -6.25 -4.29
CA VAL A 350 19.64 -5.25 -5.19
C VAL A 350 18.16 -5.02 -4.91
N GLU A 351 17.37 -6.09 -4.75
CA GLU A 351 15.93 -6.01 -4.50
C GLU A 351 15.58 -5.22 -3.25
N ALA A 352 16.35 -5.39 -2.18
CA ALA A 352 16.07 -4.67 -0.96
C ALA A 352 16.52 -3.18 -1.03
N GLY A 353 17.11 -2.75 -2.15
CA GLY A 353 17.36 -1.34 -2.48
C GLY A 353 18.83 -0.91 -2.45
N LYS A 354 19.79 -1.82 -2.20
CA LYS A 354 21.23 -1.48 -2.20
C LYS A 354 21.77 -1.69 -3.62
N GLY A 355 22.86 -1.05 -4.00
CA GLY A 355 23.34 -1.14 -5.38
C GLY A 355 24.68 -1.84 -5.57
N VAL A 356 24.90 -2.32 -6.79
CA VAL A 356 26.04 -3.16 -7.17
C VAL A 356 26.73 -2.58 -8.40
N VAL A 357 28.06 -2.47 -8.38
CA VAL A 357 28.89 -2.17 -9.55
C VAL A 357 29.55 -3.46 -10.03
N ILE A 358 29.33 -3.83 -11.28
CA ILE A 358 29.87 -5.03 -11.93
C ILE A 358 30.96 -4.64 -12.91
N ILE A 359 32.16 -5.19 -12.74
CA ILE A 359 33.20 -5.14 -13.77
C ILE A 359 32.93 -6.25 -14.79
N ALA A 360 32.59 -5.88 -16.03
CA ALA A 360 31.91 -6.78 -16.97
C ALA A 360 32.78 -7.93 -17.51
N ILE A 361 34.05 -7.68 -17.84
CA ILE A 361 34.88 -8.55 -18.72
C ILE A 361 34.81 -10.06 -18.40
N ASN A 362 35.02 -10.46 -17.16
CA ASN A 362 34.97 -11.90 -16.80
C ASN A 362 33.65 -12.26 -16.10
N THR A 363 32.84 -11.27 -15.74
CA THR A 363 31.55 -11.49 -15.08
C THR A 363 30.48 -11.83 -16.10
N LEU A 364 30.60 -11.29 -17.33
CA LEU A 364 29.57 -11.34 -18.38
C LEU A 364 30.05 -11.98 -19.69
N ILE A 365 31.18 -12.69 -19.67
CA ILE A 365 31.64 -13.45 -20.83
C ILE A 365 30.66 -14.58 -21.15
N ASN A 366 30.47 -14.88 -22.44
CA ASN A 366 29.70 -16.02 -22.93
C ASN A 366 30.42 -17.36 -22.70
N ASN A 367 30.85 -17.59 -21.46
CA ASN A 367 31.44 -18.84 -21.00
C ASN A 367 30.91 -19.12 -19.60
N GLU A 368 30.07 -20.16 -19.50
CA GLU A 368 29.35 -20.51 -18.28
C GLU A 368 30.25 -20.94 -17.12
N ALA A 369 31.51 -21.29 -17.39
CA ALA A 369 32.47 -21.58 -16.33
C ALA A 369 32.78 -20.32 -15.53
N TYR A 370 32.92 -19.17 -16.19
CA TYR A 370 33.47 -17.98 -15.56
C TYR A 370 32.42 -17.01 -15.04
N ARG A 371 31.23 -16.91 -15.64
CA ARG A 371 30.22 -15.89 -15.27
C ARG A 371 29.62 -16.09 -13.87
N ILE A 372 29.10 -15.00 -13.30
CA ILE A 372 28.20 -15.08 -12.14
C ILE A 372 26.91 -15.82 -12.53
N LYS A 373 26.32 -16.59 -11.62
CA LYS A 373 25.14 -17.45 -11.89
C LYS A 373 23.97 -17.08 -10.99
N GLY A 374 22.87 -17.82 -11.06
CA GLY A 374 21.71 -17.61 -10.19
C GLY A 374 20.90 -16.38 -10.56
N ARG A 375 20.08 -15.89 -9.63
CA ARG A 375 19.04 -14.87 -9.89
C ARG A 375 19.58 -13.58 -10.50
N LEU A 376 20.79 -13.13 -10.12
CA LEU A 376 21.39 -11.92 -10.70
C LEU A 376 21.47 -12.00 -12.23
N GLN A 377 21.76 -13.19 -12.75
CA GLN A 377 21.74 -13.48 -14.18
C GLN A 377 20.32 -13.83 -14.68
N ASP A 378 19.68 -14.81 -14.05
CA ASP A 378 18.49 -15.48 -14.60
C ASP A 378 17.25 -14.60 -14.58
N GLU A 379 17.18 -13.65 -13.63
CA GLU A 379 16.10 -12.67 -13.51
C GLU A 379 16.51 -11.28 -14.06
N GLU A 380 17.56 -11.24 -14.88
CA GLU A 380 17.98 -10.08 -15.66
C GLU A 380 18.27 -8.80 -14.84
N PHE A 381 18.98 -8.91 -13.72
CA PHE A 381 19.38 -7.72 -12.95
C PHE A 381 20.50 -6.92 -13.64
N ILE A 382 21.30 -7.58 -14.46
CA ILE A 382 22.47 -7.01 -15.11
C ILE A 382 22.05 -6.26 -16.39
N PRO A 383 22.36 -4.95 -16.53
CA PRO A 383 21.97 -4.15 -17.70
C PRO A 383 22.64 -4.60 -19.01
N LEU A 384 23.89 -5.07 -18.97
CA LEU A 384 24.64 -5.46 -20.16
C LEU A 384 24.42 -6.95 -20.46
N GLN A 385 24.08 -7.27 -21.70
CA GLN A 385 23.93 -8.65 -22.17
C GLN A 385 25.26 -9.43 -22.05
N PHE A 386 25.19 -10.75 -21.88
CA PHE A 386 26.38 -11.61 -22.01
C PHE A 386 26.90 -11.59 -23.45
N GLY A 387 28.22 -11.57 -23.61
CA GLY A 387 28.81 -11.50 -24.95
C GLY A 387 30.20 -12.10 -25.03
N GLU A 388 30.70 -12.15 -26.25
CA GLU A 388 32.07 -12.58 -26.49
C GLU A 388 33.05 -11.55 -25.93
N ARG A 389 34.18 -12.06 -25.44
CA ARG A 389 35.26 -11.19 -24.97
C ARG A 389 36.04 -10.69 -26.16
N VAL A 390 35.96 -9.39 -26.42
CA VAL A 390 36.61 -8.76 -27.57
C VAL A 390 37.88 -8.06 -27.11
N GLN A 391 38.94 -8.27 -27.87
CA GLN A 391 40.18 -7.51 -27.82
C GLN A 391 40.30 -6.72 -29.14
N GLN A 392 40.38 -5.40 -29.06
CA GLN A 392 40.58 -4.52 -30.21
C GLN A 392 41.68 -3.51 -29.92
N ASP A 393 42.19 -2.82 -30.94
CA ASP A 393 43.08 -1.67 -30.77
C ASP A 393 42.57 -0.70 -29.71
N SER A 394 43.47 0.14 -29.19
CA SER A 394 43.13 1.16 -28.20
C SER A 394 41.80 1.87 -28.53
N ARG A 395 40.97 2.02 -27.50
CA ARG A 395 39.68 2.70 -27.57
C ARG A 395 39.62 3.77 -26.51
N GLU A 396 38.81 4.77 -26.81
CA GLU A 396 38.51 5.89 -25.92
C GLU A 396 37.01 6.06 -25.69
N LEU A 397 36.67 6.94 -24.74
CA LEU A 397 35.31 7.42 -24.51
C LEU A 397 34.72 7.91 -25.83
N GLY A 398 33.58 7.32 -26.22
CA GLY A 398 32.81 7.75 -27.38
C GLY A 398 31.65 8.64 -26.96
N GLU A 399 30.49 8.37 -27.55
CA GLU A 399 29.26 9.09 -27.25
C GLU A 399 28.82 8.92 -25.78
N VAL A 400 28.53 10.05 -25.11
CA VAL A 400 27.91 10.10 -23.79
C VAL A 400 26.42 10.38 -23.97
N LEU A 401 25.59 9.37 -23.71
CA LEU A 401 24.14 9.43 -23.95
C LEU A 401 23.38 10.11 -22.81
N VAL A 402 23.91 10.04 -21.58
CA VAL A 402 23.29 10.67 -20.40
C VAL A 402 24.34 11.54 -19.69
N PRO A 403 24.67 12.74 -20.23
CA PRO A 403 25.74 13.58 -19.71
C PRO A 403 25.49 14.09 -18.29
N GLU A 404 24.23 14.32 -17.94
CA GLU A 404 23.82 14.77 -16.59
C GLU A 404 23.81 13.64 -15.54
N HIS A 405 24.11 12.39 -15.93
CA HIS A 405 24.13 11.28 -14.98
C HIS A 405 25.26 11.47 -13.96
N GLU A 406 25.00 11.23 -12.68
CA GLU A 406 25.98 11.42 -11.58
C GLU A 406 27.31 10.70 -11.83
N ILE A 407 27.25 9.52 -12.47
CA ILE A 407 28.43 8.73 -12.89
C ILE A 407 29.38 9.53 -13.82
N MET A 408 28.83 10.41 -14.67
CA MET A 408 29.60 11.22 -15.62
C MET A 408 30.16 12.51 -15.00
N SER A 409 29.90 12.78 -13.72
CA SER A 409 30.39 13.98 -13.04
C SER A 409 31.92 14.11 -13.13
N GLY A 410 32.38 15.13 -13.85
CA GLY A 410 33.80 15.42 -14.06
C GLY A 410 34.56 14.43 -14.94
N VAL A 411 33.87 13.52 -15.66
CA VAL A 411 34.45 12.57 -16.62
C VAL A 411 34.51 13.23 -17.99
N ASN A 412 35.71 13.58 -18.45
CA ASN A 412 35.94 14.24 -19.74
C ASN A 412 36.66 13.36 -20.76
N SER A 413 37.43 12.37 -20.29
CA SER A 413 38.26 11.52 -21.13
C SER A 413 38.39 10.11 -20.54
N PHE A 414 38.50 9.11 -21.39
CA PHE A 414 38.86 7.75 -21.00
C PHE A 414 39.55 7.09 -22.17
N LYS A 415 40.70 6.44 -21.98
CA LYS A 415 41.44 5.81 -23.09
C LYS A 415 42.25 4.61 -22.61
N THR A 416 42.24 3.53 -23.39
CA THR A 416 43.10 2.36 -23.13
C THR A 416 44.50 2.55 -23.67
N LYS A 417 45.48 1.87 -23.07
CA LYS A 417 46.89 1.98 -23.44
C LYS A 417 47.16 1.40 -24.83
N ASP A 418 47.18 0.07 -24.94
CA ASP A 418 47.55 -0.62 -26.17
C ASP A 418 46.30 -1.19 -26.86
N TYR A 419 45.37 -1.77 -26.09
CA TYR A 419 44.16 -2.40 -26.61
C TYR A 419 42.99 -2.31 -25.63
N ALA A 420 41.75 -2.29 -26.14
CA ALA A 420 40.55 -2.39 -25.31
C ALA A 420 40.17 -3.85 -25.06
N HIS A 421 39.83 -4.17 -23.81
CA HIS A 421 39.34 -5.48 -23.40
C HIS A 421 37.94 -5.32 -22.81
N LEU A 422 36.93 -5.83 -23.51
CA LEU A 422 35.51 -5.57 -23.21
C LEU A 422 34.62 -6.75 -23.63
N ILE A 423 33.35 -6.70 -23.23
CA ILE A 423 32.28 -7.57 -23.73
C ILE A 423 31.72 -6.95 -25.01
N GLY A 424 31.86 -7.68 -26.13
CA GLY A 424 31.42 -7.23 -27.46
C GLY A 424 29.95 -7.50 -27.69
N THR A 425 29.08 -6.76 -27.01
CA THR A 425 27.64 -6.76 -27.26
C THR A 425 27.14 -5.33 -27.37
N HIS A 426 26.18 -5.09 -28.25
CA HIS A 426 25.43 -3.83 -28.31
C HIS A 426 24.12 -3.91 -27.50
N ASP A 427 23.73 -5.11 -27.08
CA ASP A 427 22.43 -5.36 -26.46
C ASP A 427 22.47 -5.04 -24.96
N VAL A 428 21.43 -4.34 -24.50
CA VAL A 428 21.16 -4.10 -23.08
C VAL A 428 19.83 -4.74 -22.67
N ARG A 429 19.81 -5.33 -21.47
CA ARG A 429 18.64 -6.00 -20.90
C ARG A 429 17.86 -5.04 -20.02
N GLY A 430 16.99 -4.21 -20.61
CA GLY A 430 16.08 -3.34 -19.84
C GLY A 430 16.79 -2.33 -18.94
N GLY A 431 17.95 -1.83 -19.38
CA GLY A 431 18.73 -0.79 -18.70
C GLY A 431 19.11 0.33 -19.66
N THR A 432 19.76 1.37 -19.12
CA THR A 432 20.19 2.57 -19.82
C THR A 432 21.67 2.49 -20.15
N ILE A 433 22.05 2.78 -21.39
CA ILE A 433 23.45 3.03 -21.75
C ILE A 433 23.76 4.49 -21.40
N ILE A 434 24.70 4.71 -20.49
CA ILE A 434 25.11 6.06 -20.05
C ILE A 434 26.19 6.60 -20.98
N ALA A 435 27.17 5.78 -21.33
CA ALA A 435 28.26 6.13 -22.23
C ALA A 435 28.69 4.92 -23.06
N LYS A 436 29.21 5.19 -24.26
CA LYS A 436 29.76 4.20 -25.18
C LYS A 436 31.26 4.36 -25.32
N TRP A 437 31.91 3.29 -25.74
CA TRP A 437 33.22 3.33 -26.37
C TRP A 437 33.13 4.01 -27.74
N SER A 438 34.27 4.53 -28.21
CA SER A 438 34.45 5.09 -29.57
C SER A 438 34.06 4.16 -30.73
N ASN A 439 33.98 2.86 -30.50
CA ASN A 439 33.50 1.87 -31.47
C ASN A 439 32.01 1.53 -31.34
N GLY A 440 31.26 2.23 -30.48
CA GLY A 440 29.82 2.05 -30.31
C GLY A 440 29.39 1.02 -29.26
N PHE A 441 30.30 0.18 -28.75
CA PHE A 441 29.94 -0.73 -27.66
C PHE A 441 29.63 0.04 -26.37
N PRO A 442 28.69 -0.44 -25.52
CA PRO A 442 28.43 0.17 -24.22
C PRO A 442 29.70 0.17 -23.36
N LEU A 443 30.04 1.33 -22.78
CA LEU A 443 31.12 1.51 -21.81
C LEU A 443 30.57 1.47 -20.39
N ILE A 444 29.46 2.18 -20.15
CA ILE A 444 28.77 2.27 -18.86
C ILE A 444 27.28 2.03 -19.11
N THR A 445 26.71 1.08 -18.38
CA THR A 445 25.27 0.82 -18.41
C THR A 445 24.71 0.72 -17.01
N GLU A 446 23.48 1.16 -16.81
CA GLU A 446 22.79 1.13 -15.52
C GLU A 446 21.42 0.47 -15.67
N LYS A 447 21.01 -0.30 -14.67
CA LYS A 447 19.63 -0.79 -14.56
C LYS A 447 19.08 -0.50 -13.18
N THR A 448 17.86 0.03 -13.17
CA THR A 448 16.99 0.09 -12.00
C THR A 448 15.71 -0.63 -12.37
N LYS A 449 15.61 -1.92 -12.01
CA LYS A 449 14.56 -2.84 -12.49
C LYS A 449 13.15 -2.39 -12.11
N GLU A 450 12.99 -1.78 -10.93
CA GLU A 450 11.74 -1.23 -10.40
C GLU A 450 12.03 0.00 -9.53
N GLU A 451 11.02 0.86 -9.31
CA GLU A 451 11.15 2.07 -8.47
C GLU A 451 11.75 1.75 -7.09
N ASN A 452 11.53 0.54 -6.57
CA ASN A 452 11.99 0.08 -5.26
C ASN A 452 13.35 -0.61 -5.20
N PHE A 453 13.96 -0.94 -6.33
CA PHE A 453 15.22 -1.69 -6.34
C PHE A 453 16.43 -0.77 -6.35
N GLY A 454 17.57 -1.29 -5.92
CA GLY A 454 18.86 -0.62 -6.05
C GLY A 454 19.34 -0.61 -7.49
N ALA A 455 20.34 0.23 -7.77
CA ALA A 455 20.95 0.30 -9.10
C ALA A 455 22.00 -0.79 -9.30
N VAL A 456 22.01 -1.38 -10.49
CA VAL A 456 23.11 -2.22 -10.98
C VAL A 456 23.84 -1.48 -12.08
N VAL A 457 25.11 -1.16 -11.88
CA VAL A 457 25.96 -0.49 -12.88
C VAL A 457 26.95 -1.51 -13.44
N CYS A 458 27.07 -1.60 -14.75
CA CYS A 458 28.12 -2.38 -15.41
C CYS A 458 29.15 -1.47 -16.05
N LEU A 459 30.42 -1.75 -15.76
CA LEU A 459 31.58 -1.10 -16.33
C LEU A 459 32.28 -2.05 -17.31
N ASN A 460 32.19 -1.74 -18.60
CA ASN A 460 32.64 -2.62 -19.68
C ASN A 460 34.09 -2.37 -20.08
N PHE A 461 34.99 -2.34 -19.10
CA PHE A 461 36.42 -2.12 -19.30
C PHE A 461 37.24 -2.77 -18.18
N HIS A 462 38.56 -2.81 -18.36
CA HIS A 462 39.46 -3.38 -17.36
C HIS A 462 39.69 -2.37 -16.23
N PRO A 463 39.48 -2.71 -14.95
CA PRO A 463 39.32 -1.70 -13.90
C PRO A 463 40.62 -1.01 -13.47
N CYS A 464 41.79 -1.51 -13.87
CA CYS A 464 43.09 -0.94 -13.51
C CYS A 464 43.63 0.01 -14.59
N SER A 465 44.49 0.95 -14.17
CA SER A 465 45.22 1.87 -15.04
C SER A 465 46.70 1.51 -15.19
N THR A 466 47.40 2.27 -16.03
CA THR A 466 48.86 2.23 -16.18
C THR A 466 49.64 2.54 -14.90
N LYS A 467 49.02 3.18 -13.89
CA LYS A 467 49.65 3.48 -12.58
C LYS A 467 50.18 2.22 -11.89
N ILE A 468 49.47 1.10 -12.03
CA ILE A 468 49.74 -0.14 -11.27
C ILE A 468 50.44 -1.20 -12.14
N THR A 469 50.29 -1.13 -13.45
CA THR A 469 50.94 -2.08 -14.36
C THR A 469 51.09 -1.46 -15.76
N SER A 470 52.31 -1.04 -16.07
CA SER A 470 52.70 -0.59 -17.42
C SER A 470 52.75 -1.74 -18.43
N ASP A 471 52.96 -2.97 -17.93
CA ASP A 471 53.27 -4.14 -18.74
C ASP A 471 52.02 -4.83 -19.30
N CYS A 472 50.83 -4.33 -18.95
CA CYS A 472 49.55 -4.91 -19.34
C CYS A 472 48.80 -3.97 -20.29
N GLY A 473 48.78 -4.28 -21.58
CA GLY A 473 48.24 -3.37 -22.60
C GLY A 473 46.72 -3.08 -22.55
N LYS A 474 45.95 -3.84 -21.78
CA LYS A 474 44.49 -3.67 -21.64
C LYS A 474 44.02 -2.63 -20.63
N VAL A 475 44.95 -2.03 -19.87
CA VAL A 475 44.62 -1.04 -18.84
C VAL A 475 44.32 0.32 -19.47
N TRP A 476 43.65 1.19 -18.72
CA TRP A 476 43.43 2.58 -19.12
C TRP A 476 44.60 3.50 -18.73
N LEU A 477 44.79 4.60 -19.47
CA LEU A 477 45.87 5.56 -19.21
C LEU A 477 45.58 6.36 -17.95
N GLU A 478 46.52 6.40 -17.00
CA GLU A 478 46.33 7.03 -15.68
C GLU A 478 45.97 8.52 -15.72
N ASN A 479 46.30 9.21 -16.81
CA ASN A 479 45.97 10.62 -17.03
C ASN A 479 44.56 10.84 -17.62
N THR A 480 43.74 9.79 -17.69
CA THR A 480 42.33 9.85 -18.10
C THR A 480 41.40 9.53 -16.94
N ASP A 481 40.10 9.76 -17.09
CA ASP A 481 39.10 9.75 -16.02
C ASP A 481 38.54 8.37 -15.66
N GLY A 482 39.25 7.28 -15.99
CA GLY A 482 38.82 5.91 -15.66
C GLY A 482 38.60 5.69 -14.16
N GLY A 483 39.40 6.37 -13.33
CA GLY A 483 39.24 6.39 -11.88
C GLY A 483 37.93 7.02 -11.43
N LYS A 484 37.55 8.16 -12.01
CA LYS A 484 36.28 8.85 -11.72
C LYS A 484 35.09 8.00 -12.13
N ILE A 485 35.16 7.31 -13.28
CA ILE A 485 34.08 6.41 -13.71
C ILE A 485 33.81 5.33 -12.65
N ILE A 486 34.85 4.68 -12.14
CA ILE A 486 34.71 3.65 -11.10
C ILE A 486 34.18 4.28 -9.81
N ALA A 487 34.81 5.36 -9.34
CA ALA A 487 34.49 5.95 -8.06
C ALA A 487 33.08 6.55 -8.03
N ASN A 488 32.70 7.32 -9.05
CA ASN A 488 31.35 7.87 -9.20
C ASN A 488 30.29 6.77 -9.30
N SER A 489 30.60 5.65 -9.97
CA SER A 489 29.68 4.49 -10.03
C SER A 489 29.40 3.92 -8.65
N VAL A 490 30.44 3.78 -7.81
CA VAL A 490 30.29 3.28 -6.43
C VAL A 490 29.53 4.28 -5.56
N THR A 491 29.86 5.56 -5.64
CA THR A 491 29.14 6.62 -4.92
C THR A 491 27.67 6.67 -5.32
N TYR A 492 27.37 6.62 -6.63
CA TYR A 492 26.01 6.61 -7.15
C TYR A 492 25.19 5.46 -6.55
N VAL A 493 25.69 4.22 -6.66
CA VAL A 493 24.92 3.06 -6.18
C VAL A 493 24.76 3.05 -4.65
N GLY A 494 25.74 3.56 -3.90
CA GLY A 494 25.69 3.66 -2.45
C GLY A 494 24.75 4.77 -1.95
N MET A 495 24.80 5.96 -2.57
CA MET A 495 23.98 7.11 -2.19
C MET A 495 22.53 6.98 -2.63
N LYS A 496 22.25 6.29 -3.74
CA LYS A 496 20.89 6.13 -4.28
C LYS A 496 19.91 5.58 -3.23
N TRP A 497 20.35 4.62 -2.42
CA TRP A 497 19.55 4.10 -1.31
C TRP A 497 19.26 5.18 -0.25
N HIS A 498 20.29 5.88 0.22
CA HIS A 498 20.18 6.92 1.26
C HIS A 498 19.32 8.10 0.83
N ASN A 499 19.49 8.58 -0.41
CA ASN A 499 18.70 9.69 -0.97
C ASN A 499 17.22 9.33 -1.06
N LYS A 500 16.91 8.09 -1.38
CA LYS A 500 15.53 7.60 -1.41
C LYS A 500 14.91 7.55 -0.01
N GLN A 501 15.64 7.08 0.99
CA GLN A 501 15.17 7.08 2.39
C GLN A 501 14.87 8.51 2.87
N LYS A 502 15.72 9.48 2.52
CA LYS A 502 15.49 10.90 2.84
C LYS A 502 14.20 11.44 2.19
N GLN A 503 13.96 11.14 0.91
CA GLN A 503 12.74 11.57 0.21
C GLN A 503 11.45 10.95 0.77
N GLN A 504 11.51 9.72 1.27
CA GLN A 504 10.37 9.05 1.91
C GLN A 504 10.07 9.59 3.32
N GLN A 505 11.07 10.12 4.04
CA GLN A 505 10.87 10.76 5.34
C GLN A 505 10.36 12.20 5.26
N GLN A 506 10.52 12.85 4.10
CA GLN A 506 10.07 14.23 3.85
C GLN A 506 8.63 14.31 3.28
N LYS A 507 8.06 13.18 2.86
CA LYS A 507 6.67 13.04 2.41
C LYS A 507 5.83 12.40 3.51
#